data_AF-A0A3M1G5R1-F1
#
_entry.id   AF-A0A3M1G5R1-F1
#
_cell.length_a   1.000
_cell.length_b   1.000
_cell.length_c   1.000
_cell.angle_alpha   90.00
_cell.angle_beta   90.00
_cell.angle_gamma   90.00
#
_symmetry.space_group_name_H-M   'P 1'
#
loop_
_entity.id
_entity.type
_entity.pdbx_description
1 polymer ?
#
loop_
_entity_poly.entity_id
_entity_poly.type
_entity_poly.pdbx_seq_one_letter_code
_entity_poly.pdbx_strand_id
1 'polypeptide(L)'
;MAMAKSAPYQVVLDANVMVAMRDGVRLATDIYHPALNGKPIDAPLPVVLERTPYDKAGIGRSEITARDAVPATRHAIAHFFASHGYVVVFQDVRGRFASEGQFSKYVNEGPDGFDTAAWIVAQPWCDGRIATMGLSYGAHTQTAMASAGAPGIAAMLLDSGGFSNAYESGIRQGGAFELKQATWAHRHAIIAAQTAGDVAAQAKLQAEDLAAWFRDMPWRPGHSPLRASPDYEAYLFEQWHHGLFDDYWRRAGLYTKPHYHRFPKVPICILCGWYDPYAKTSIDNFLGLSGRGTPTYLVMGPWTHGARSLSYAGEVDFGTAALFDGNIAADYHSFRLAWLDHCLKGEGPPPLAAPVTYFMMGGGTGAKTKTGRRDHGGTWRRSPCWPPADARPSVLYLHADGRLTPQASDAEEAFAAFISDPDHPVPTIGGAITSGLPIMEGGAFDQTERAQFFGADGSGRPLAARPDVLSFQTPPLDADFALAGTLTAKLWVGSDCPDIDIALKLIDVAPATADYPDGFAMNLSHGILRLRYRKGWDREVFMQPDAIYEITVEMFPTANLFKRGHRLRIDIAGSNYPHFDINPNSGEPEGNWSRPVVAHNRLWLDRRRPSRLIVPSIKTGPS
;
A
#
# COMPACT_ATOMS: atom_id res chain seq x y z
N MET A 1 23.47 22.50 -8.00
CA MET A 1 23.61 21.32 -8.89
C MET A 1 24.82 20.54 -8.41
N ALA A 2 24.62 19.40 -7.77
CA ALA A 2 25.72 18.46 -7.59
C ALA A 2 26.15 18.00 -9.00
N MET A 3 27.45 18.03 -9.30
CA MET A 3 27.94 17.43 -10.55
C MET A 3 27.56 15.95 -10.54
N ALA A 4 27.08 15.42 -11.67
CA ALA A 4 26.85 13.98 -11.80
C ALA A 4 28.14 13.23 -11.43
N LYS A 5 28.05 12.25 -10.53
CA LYS A 5 29.20 11.42 -10.15
C LYS A 5 29.71 10.70 -11.40
N SER A 6 31.04 10.62 -11.56
CA SER A 6 31.61 9.91 -12.69
C SER A 6 31.26 8.42 -12.61
N ALA A 7 30.98 7.82 -13.77
CA ALA A 7 30.80 6.39 -13.95
C ALA A 7 32.08 5.81 -14.58
N PRO A 8 33.09 5.41 -13.78
CA PRO A 8 34.42 5.11 -14.29
C PRO A 8 34.53 3.73 -14.96
N TYR A 9 33.51 2.87 -14.83
CA TYR A 9 33.57 1.48 -15.28
C TYR A 9 32.67 1.22 -16.49
N GLN A 10 33.16 0.37 -17.39
CA GLN A 10 32.31 -0.33 -18.36
C GLN A 10 31.50 -1.41 -17.64
N VAL A 11 30.57 -2.08 -18.34
CA VAL A 11 29.76 -3.16 -17.76
C VAL A 11 29.80 -4.39 -18.65
N VAL A 12 30.00 -5.55 -18.04
CA VAL A 12 29.88 -6.87 -18.68
C VAL A 12 28.70 -7.61 -18.04
N LEU A 13 27.86 -8.23 -18.88
CA LEU A 13 26.66 -8.94 -18.46
C LEU A 13 26.84 -10.45 -18.63
N ASP A 14 26.68 -11.19 -17.54
CA ASP A 14 26.42 -12.63 -17.55
C ASP A 14 24.90 -12.84 -17.43
N ALA A 15 24.25 -13.10 -18.57
CA ALA A 15 22.80 -13.23 -18.65
C ALA A 15 22.31 -14.66 -18.37
N ASN A 16 21.15 -14.78 -17.72
CA ASN A 16 20.46 -16.05 -17.44
C ASN A 16 21.34 -17.11 -16.75
N VAL A 17 22.16 -16.69 -15.78
CA VAL A 17 22.82 -17.62 -14.87
C VAL A 17 21.75 -18.32 -14.03
N MET A 18 21.69 -19.64 -14.13
CA MET A 18 20.67 -20.45 -13.45
C MET A 18 21.16 -20.83 -12.05
N VAL A 19 20.64 -20.15 -11.03
CA VAL A 19 21.03 -20.34 -9.62
C VAL A 19 20.12 -21.40 -8.99
N ALA A 20 20.69 -22.52 -8.54
CA ALA A 20 19.94 -23.60 -7.91
C ALA A 20 19.53 -23.24 -6.48
N MET A 21 18.24 -23.38 -6.17
CA MET A 21 17.68 -23.28 -4.83
C MET A 21 17.86 -24.61 -4.09
N ARG A 22 17.56 -24.63 -2.79
CA ARG A 22 17.68 -25.81 -1.91
C ARG A 22 16.92 -27.06 -2.39
N ASP A 23 15.86 -26.86 -3.18
CA ASP A 23 14.99 -27.92 -3.71
C ASP A 23 15.34 -28.30 -5.15
N GLY A 24 16.42 -27.75 -5.71
CA GLY A 24 16.90 -28.05 -7.06
C GLY A 24 16.27 -27.21 -8.16
N VAL A 25 15.19 -26.45 -7.87
CA VAL A 25 14.65 -25.47 -8.83
C VAL A 25 15.66 -24.37 -9.08
N ARG A 26 15.82 -23.95 -10.33
CA ARG A 26 16.79 -22.92 -10.70
C ARG A 26 16.14 -21.60 -11.05
N LEU A 27 16.63 -20.52 -10.46
CA LEU A 27 16.17 -19.16 -10.73
C LEU A 27 17.11 -18.45 -11.69
N ALA A 28 16.56 -17.90 -12.77
CA ALA A 28 17.29 -17.17 -13.78
C ALA A 28 17.73 -15.80 -13.25
N THR A 29 19.03 -15.54 -13.39
CA THR A 29 19.70 -14.40 -12.77
C THR A 29 20.62 -13.71 -13.78
N ASP A 30 20.48 -12.39 -13.92
CA ASP A 30 21.39 -11.55 -14.70
C ASP A 30 22.39 -10.89 -13.76
N ILE A 31 23.67 -10.95 -14.10
CA ILE A 31 24.77 -10.42 -13.28
C ILE A 31 25.54 -9.39 -14.11
N TYR A 32 25.57 -8.16 -13.61
CA TYR A 32 26.23 -7.03 -14.23
C TYR A 32 27.50 -6.72 -13.46
N HIS A 33 28.64 -6.99 -14.09
CA HIS A 33 29.96 -6.77 -13.52
C HIS A 33 30.52 -5.41 -13.97
N PRO A 34 31.08 -4.61 -13.04
CA PRO A 34 31.91 -3.47 -13.42
C PRO A 34 33.16 -4.00 -14.13
N ALA A 35 33.58 -3.30 -15.17
CA ALA A 35 34.62 -3.75 -16.08
C ALA A 35 35.61 -2.65 -16.47
N LEU A 36 36.84 -3.07 -16.76
CA LEU A 36 37.89 -2.25 -17.37
C LEU A 36 38.41 -2.98 -18.60
N ASN A 37 38.56 -2.26 -19.72
CA ASN A 37 39.00 -2.83 -21.00
C ASN A 37 38.18 -4.06 -21.44
N GLY A 38 36.86 -4.01 -21.23
CA GLY A 38 35.92 -5.08 -21.59
C GLY A 38 35.97 -6.34 -20.72
N LYS A 39 36.70 -6.32 -19.60
CA LYS A 39 36.80 -7.47 -18.66
C LYS A 39 36.27 -7.09 -17.29
N PRO A 40 35.51 -7.97 -16.61
CA PRO A 40 35.13 -7.79 -15.21
C PRO A 40 36.35 -7.46 -14.35
N ILE A 41 36.18 -6.56 -13.39
CA ILE A 41 37.22 -6.25 -12.41
C ILE A 41 37.50 -7.50 -11.57
N ASP A 42 38.78 -7.89 -11.48
CA ASP A 42 39.24 -9.02 -10.67
C ASP A 42 39.43 -8.58 -9.20
N ALA A 43 38.32 -8.23 -8.55
CA ALA A 43 38.26 -7.89 -7.14
C ALA A 43 36.86 -8.16 -6.57
N PRO A 44 36.75 -8.59 -5.31
CA PRO A 44 35.46 -8.69 -4.64
C PRO A 44 34.85 -7.30 -4.40
N LEU A 45 33.57 -7.15 -4.70
CA LEU A 45 32.83 -5.89 -4.66
C LEU A 45 31.48 -6.04 -3.94
N PRO A 46 30.92 -4.92 -3.44
CA PRO A 46 29.57 -4.91 -2.90
C PRO A 46 28.54 -5.20 -3.99
N VAL A 47 27.47 -5.92 -3.62
CA VAL A 47 26.43 -6.37 -4.53
C VAL A 47 25.13 -5.58 -4.32
N VAL A 48 24.45 -5.23 -5.41
CA VAL A 48 23.08 -4.72 -5.41
C VAL A 48 22.14 -5.80 -5.93
N LEU A 49 21.18 -6.24 -5.12
CA LEU A 49 20.22 -7.29 -5.46
C LEU A 49 18.80 -6.75 -5.63
N GLU A 50 18.15 -7.10 -6.73
CA GLU A 50 16.69 -7.00 -6.92
C GLU A 50 16.12 -8.37 -7.33
N ARG A 51 15.15 -8.87 -6.57
CA ARG A 51 14.35 -10.06 -6.93
C ARG A 51 12.97 -9.60 -7.37
N THR A 52 12.52 -9.99 -8.57
CA THR A 52 11.32 -9.42 -9.19
C THR A 52 10.44 -10.47 -9.89
N PRO A 53 9.10 -10.35 -9.84
CA PRO A 53 8.18 -11.14 -10.67
C PRO A 53 7.80 -10.42 -11.98
N TYR A 54 8.55 -9.37 -12.36
CA TYR A 54 8.22 -8.43 -13.43
C TYR A 54 9.26 -8.36 -14.56
N ASP A 55 9.91 -9.50 -14.84
CA ASP A 55 10.99 -9.66 -15.81
C ASP A 55 12.23 -8.89 -15.38
N LYS A 56 13.30 -9.61 -15.03
CA LYS A 56 14.61 -9.02 -14.71
C LYS A 56 15.20 -8.19 -15.85
N ALA A 57 14.78 -8.42 -17.10
CA ALA A 57 15.15 -7.62 -18.27
C ALA A 57 14.08 -6.58 -18.67
N GLY A 58 12.93 -6.58 -17.99
CA GLY A 58 11.78 -5.77 -18.33
C GLY A 58 11.91 -4.28 -17.96
N ILE A 59 10.81 -3.55 -18.12
CA ILE A 59 10.70 -2.12 -17.83
C ILE A 59 10.17 -1.92 -16.41
N GLY A 60 10.90 -1.14 -15.60
CA GLY A 60 10.41 -0.71 -14.30
C GLY A 60 9.47 0.48 -14.46
N ARG A 61 8.15 0.28 -14.42
CA ARG A 61 7.15 1.36 -14.66
C ARG A 61 7.34 2.63 -13.81
N SER A 62 7.96 2.49 -12.65
CA SER A 62 8.21 3.56 -11.69
C SER A 62 9.65 4.06 -11.74
N GLU A 63 10.48 3.57 -12.67
CA GLU A 63 11.84 4.07 -12.93
C GLU A 63 11.79 5.31 -13.83
N ILE A 64 11.06 6.32 -13.36
CA ILE A 64 10.91 7.63 -13.97
C ILE A 64 11.50 8.70 -13.05
N THR A 65 11.68 9.91 -13.58
CA THR A 65 11.99 11.12 -12.82
C THR A 65 11.03 12.24 -13.21
N ALA A 66 10.94 13.30 -12.40
CA ALA A 66 10.17 14.49 -12.78
C ALA A 66 10.62 15.14 -14.10
N ARG A 67 11.86 14.89 -14.55
CA ARG A 67 12.42 15.44 -15.81
C ARG A 67 12.26 14.48 -16.99
N ASP A 68 12.14 13.19 -16.73
CA ASP A 68 12.00 12.15 -17.73
C ASP A 68 10.95 11.14 -17.28
N ALA A 69 9.77 11.23 -17.90
CA ALA A 69 8.64 10.36 -17.63
C ALA A 69 8.72 9.03 -18.38
N VAL A 70 9.76 8.80 -19.20
CA VAL A 70 9.97 7.52 -19.88
C VAL A 70 10.56 6.53 -18.88
N PRO A 71 9.88 5.41 -18.57
CA PRO A 71 10.39 4.46 -17.59
C PRO A 71 11.64 3.74 -18.10
N ALA A 72 12.68 3.67 -17.28
CA ALA A 72 13.91 2.97 -17.62
C ALA A 72 13.73 1.43 -17.61
N THR A 73 14.51 0.76 -18.46
CA THR A 73 14.66 -0.69 -18.39
C THR A 73 15.46 -1.07 -17.15
N ARG A 74 15.20 -2.26 -16.61
CA ARG A 74 16.03 -2.83 -15.55
C ARG A 74 17.49 -2.96 -15.97
N HIS A 75 17.75 -3.29 -17.24
CA HIS A 75 19.10 -3.28 -17.79
C HIS A 75 19.78 -1.90 -17.65
N ALA A 76 19.08 -0.80 -17.94
CA ALA A 76 19.63 0.54 -17.79
C ALA A 76 19.94 0.88 -16.32
N ILE A 77 19.05 0.49 -15.40
CA ILE A 77 19.26 0.65 -13.95
C ILE A 77 20.45 -0.18 -13.46
N ALA A 78 20.56 -1.43 -13.88
CA ALA A 78 21.68 -2.30 -13.52
C ALA A 78 23.01 -1.77 -14.09
N HIS A 79 23.02 -1.31 -15.34
CA HIS A 79 24.19 -0.67 -15.94
C HIS A 79 24.59 0.61 -15.19
N PHE A 80 23.61 1.42 -14.75
CA PHE A 80 23.89 2.60 -13.95
C PHE A 80 24.64 2.24 -12.67
N PHE A 81 24.14 1.32 -11.84
CA PHE A 81 24.85 0.95 -10.60
C PHE A 81 26.16 0.21 -10.87
N ALA A 82 26.20 -0.69 -11.86
CA ALA A 82 27.42 -1.43 -12.19
C ALA A 82 28.55 -0.50 -12.63
N SER A 83 28.25 0.50 -13.48
CA SER A 83 29.22 1.51 -13.90
C SER A 83 29.77 2.39 -12.76
N HIS A 84 29.14 2.35 -11.56
CA HIS A 84 29.59 3.02 -10.34
C HIS A 84 30.26 2.05 -9.32
N GLY A 85 30.69 0.87 -9.77
CA GLY A 85 31.54 -0.02 -8.98
C GLY A 85 30.77 -0.94 -8.04
N TYR A 86 29.60 -1.39 -8.45
CA TYR A 86 28.82 -2.44 -7.79
C TYR A 86 28.70 -3.64 -8.72
N VAL A 87 28.64 -4.86 -8.18
CA VAL A 87 28.05 -5.97 -8.96
C VAL A 87 26.54 -5.88 -8.79
N VAL A 88 25.78 -5.93 -9.88
CA VAL A 88 24.31 -5.87 -9.81
C VAL A 88 23.72 -7.22 -10.21
N VAL A 89 22.85 -7.76 -9.38
CA VAL A 89 22.23 -9.08 -9.54
C VAL A 89 20.72 -8.91 -9.60
N PHE A 90 20.13 -9.13 -10.77
CA PHE A 90 18.68 -9.10 -10.96
C PHE A 90 18.16 -10.51 -11.25
N GLN A 91 17.16 -10.94 -10.48
CA GLN A 91 16.67 -12.31 -10.51
C GLN A 91 15.15 -12.35 -10.73
N ASP A 92 14.72 -13.21 -11.65
CA ASP A 92 13.31 -13.58 -11.77
C ASP A 92 12.91 -14.50 -10.62
N VAL A 93 11.84 -14.20 -9.90
CA VAL A 93 11.36 -15.10 -8.84
C VAL A 93 10.82 -16.41 -9.43
N ARG A 94 10.67 -17.42 -8.57
CA ARG A 94 10.21 -18.76 -8.94
C ARG A 94 8.94 -18.76 -9.80
N GLY A 95 8.94 -19.56 -10.87
CA GLY A 95 7.83 -19.71 -11.80
C GLY A 95 7.52 -18.47 -12.64
N ARG A 96 8.45 -17.50 -12.72
CA ARG A 96 8.31 -16.30 -13.55
C ARG A 96 9.42 -16.24 -14.59
N PHE A 97 9.02 -15.89 -15.81
CA PHE A 97 9.92 -15.66 -16.93
C PHE A 97 10.92 -16.80 -17.15
N ALA A 98 12.22 -16.53 -17.05
CA ALA A 98 13.24 -17.53 -17.30
C ALA A 98 13.48 -18.46 -16.10
N SER A 99 12.90 -18.17 -14.92
CA SER A 99 13.01 -19.03 -13.74
C SER A 99 12.10 -20.24 -13.80
N GLU A 100 12.62 -21.37 -13.35
CA GLU A 100 11.88 -22.63 -13.22
C GLU A 100 10.89 -22.60 -12.04
N GLY A 101 10.11 -23.67 -11.91
CA GLY A 101 9.18 -23.89 -10.79
C GLY A 101 7.78 -23.33 -11.04
N GLN A 102 6.95 -23.36 -9.99
CA GLN A 102 5.57 -22.88 -10.02
C GLN A 102 5.44 -21.54 -9.29
N PHE A 103 4.64 -20.63 -9.84
CA PHE A 103 4.44 -19.32 -9.24
C PHE A 103 3.30 -19.37 -8.22
N SER A 104 3.60 -19.01 -6.98
CA SER A 104 2.58 -18.63 -5.99
C SER A 104 3.00 -17.32 -5.35
N LYS A 105 2.06 -16.37 -5.31
CA LYS A 105 2.36 -14.98 -4.96
C LYS A 105 2.81 -14.88 -3.49
N TYR A 106 4.03 -14.37 -3.29
CA TYR A 106 4.68 -14.05 -2.01
C TYR A 106 5.20 -15.20 -1.13
N VAL A 107 4.77 -16.45 -1.35
CA VAL A 107 5.03 -17.53 -0.38
C VAL A 107 6.44 -18.14 -0.45
N ASN A 108 7.11 -18.05 -1.61
CA ASN A 108 8.44 -18.64 -1.81
C ASN A 108 9.60 -17.66 -1.50
N GLU A 109 9.27 -16.39 -1.25
CA GLU A 109 10.26 -15.31 -1.31
C GLU A 109 11.28 -15.33 -0.17
N GLY A 110 10.91 -15.87 0.99
CA GLY A 110 11.82 -16.03 2.13
C GLY A 110 12.91 -17.07 1.85
N PRO A 111 12.54 -18.35 1.64
CA PRO A 111 13.48 -19.42 1.35
C PRO A 111 14.34 -19.17 0.10
N ASP A 112 13.73 -18.78 -1.03
CA ASP A 112 14.48 -18.54 -2.27
C ASP A 112 15.39 -17.31 -2.13
N GLY A 113 14.95 -16.28 -1.40
CA GLY A 113 15.79 -15.11 -1.11
C GLY A 113 16.99 -15.44 -0.23
N PHE A 114 16.85 -16.37 0.71
CA PHE A 114 17.97 -16.88 1.51
C PHE A 114 18.99 -17.61 0.64
N ASP A 115 18.53 -18.53 -0.23
CA ASP A 115 19.41 -19.33 -1.09
C ASP A 115 20.16 -18.45 -2.09
N THR A 116 19.47 -17.48 -2.70
CA THR A 116 20.09 -16.49 -3.60
C THR A 116 21.17 -15.68 -2.88
N ALA A 117 20.91 -15.19 -1.67
CA ALA A 117 21.91 -14.43 -0.91
C ALA A 117 23.12 -15.28 -0.53
N ALA A 118 22.89 -16.53 -0.08
CA ALA A 118 23.96 -17.47 0.23
C ALA A 118 24.82 -17.79 -1.01
N TRP A 119 24.17 -17.97 -2.17
CA TRP A 119 24.87 -18.18 -3.44
C TRP A 119 25.71 -16.97 -3.84
N ILE A 120 25.18 -15.74 -3.73
CA ILE A 120 25.90 -14.50 -4.03
C ILE A 120 27.14 -14.35 -3.15
N VAL A 121 27.00 -14.53 -1.82
CA VAL A 121 28.12 -14.39 -0.87
C VAL A 121 29.24 -15.40 -1.13
N ALA A 122 28.93 -16.55 -1.71
CA ALA A 122 29.91 -17.57 -2.07
C ALA A 122 30.71 -17.24 -3.35
N GLN A 123 30.33 -16.21 -4.11
CA GLN A 123 30.99 -15.88 -5.37
C GLN A 123 32.30 -15.12 -5.13
N PRO A 124 33.36 -15.37 -5.94
CA PRO A 124 34.66 -14.71 -5.75
C PRO A 124 34.63 -13.20 -6.01
N TRP A 125 33.62 -12.72 -6.74
CA TRP A 125 33.41 -11.30 -7.03
C TRP A 125 32.56 -10.57 -5.97
N CYS A 126 32.06 -11.27 -4.95
CA CYS A 126 31.31 -10.65 -3.85
C CYS A 126 32.22 -10.40 -2.65
N ASP A 127 32.18 -9.20 -2.07
CA ASP A 127 32.90 -8.87 -0.83
C ASP A 127 32.17 -9.28 0.46
N GLY A 128 31.10 -10.06 0.32
CA GLY A 128 30.22 -10.50 1.41
C GLY A 128 29.10 -9.52 1.76
N ARG A 129 29.01 -8.36 1.10
CA ARG A 129 27.99 -7.33 1.38
C ARG A 129 26.98 -7.21 0.23
N ILE A 130 25.71 -7.30 0.58
CA ILE A 130 24.56 -7.20 -0.34
C ILE A 130 23.68 -6.04 0.12
N ALA A 131 23.53 -5.01 -0.71
CA ALA A 131 22.40 -4.11 -0.61
C ALA A 131 21.22 -4.66 -1.40
N THR A 132 20.03 -4.56 -0.84
CA THR A 132 18.81 -4.92 -1.54
C THR A 132 18.00 -3.70 -1.92
N MET A 133 17.32 -3.75 -3.06
CA MET A 133 16.39 -2.71 -3.48
C MET A 133 15.20 -3.31 -4.23
N GLY A 134 14.12 -2.52 -4.35
CA GLY A 134 12.95 -2.92 -5.12
C GLY A 134 11.68 -2.19 -4.70
N LEU A 135 10.76 -2.10 -5.65
CA LEU A 135 9.44 -1.51 -5.49
C LEU A 135 8.38 -2.62 -5.34
N SER A 136 7.38 -2.43 -4.47
CA SER A 136 6.20 -3.30 -4.38
C SER A 136 6.55 -4.73 -4.02
N TYR A 137 6.29 -5.69 -4.91
CA TYR A 137 6.77 -7.06 -4.79
C TYR A 137 8.28 -7.13 -4.54
N GLY A 138 9.08 -6.28 -5.21
CA GLY A 138 10.52 -6.20 -4.96
C GLY A 138 10.85 -5.74 -3.53
N ALA A 139 10.00 -4.97 -2.86
CA ALA A 139 10.16 -4.69 -1.43
C ALA A 139 9.69 -5.85 -0.55
N HIS A 140 8.64 -6.58 -0.96
CA HIS A 140 8.19 -7.80 -0.27
C HIS A 140 9.28 -8.89 -0.26
N THR A 141 9.99 -9.10 -1.37
CA THR A 141 11.11 -10.06 -1.43
C THR A 141 12.24 -9.69 -0.46
N GLN A 142 12.55 -8.40 -0.32
CA GLN A 142 13.55 -7.90 0.65
C GLN A 142 13.18 -8.24 2.09
N THR A 143 11.94 -7.95 2.51
CA THR A 143 11.50 -8.26 3.87
C THR A 143 11.37 -9.76 4.12
N ALA A 144 11.00 -10.53 3.09
CA ALA A 144 10.89 -11.98 3.19
C ALA A 144 12.27 -12.63 3.40
N MET A 145 13.28 -12.25 2.60
CA MET A 145 14.64 -12.79 2.75
C MET A 145 15.29 -12.37 4.07
N ALA A 146 15.06 -11.12 4.53
CA ALA A 146 15.53 -10.68 5.83
C ALA A 146 14.83 -11.42 6.99
N SER A 147 13.54 -11.73 6.86
CA SER A 147 12.81 -12.59 7.81
C SER A 147 13.33 -14.03 7.86
N ALA A 148 13.85 -14.52 6.73
CA ALA A 148 14.51 -15.81 6.66
C ALA A 148 15.94 -15.80 7.23
N GLY A 149 16.49 -14.64 7.58
CA GLY A 149 17.85 -14.50 8.07
C GLY A 149 18.90 -14.68 6.97
N ALA A 150 18.59 -14.24 5.74
CA ALA A 150 19.50 -14.33 4.60
C ALA A 150 20.86 -13.67 4.90
N PRO A 151 21.99 -14.31 4.54
CA PRO A 151 23.33 -13.80 4.84
C PRO A 151 23.69 -12.58 3.98
N GLY A 152 24.71 -11.84 4.41
CA GLY A 152 25.35 -10.78 3.62
C GLY A 152 24.56 -9.47 3.47
N ILE A 153 23.27 -9.41 3.87
CA ILE A 153 22.50 -8.16 3.79
C ILE A 153 23.20 -7.07 4.63
N ALA A 154 23.59 -5.99 3.95
CA ALA A 154 24.38 -4.87 4.46
C ALA A 154 23.66 -3.51 4.34
N ALA A 155 22.62 -3.41 3.52
CA ALA A 155 21.70 -2.27 3.45
C ALA A 155 20.40 -2.68 2.75
N MET A 156 19.29 -1.98 3.01
CA MET A 156 18.01 -2.24 2.33
C MET A 156 17.33 -0.93 1.91
N LEU A 157 16.69 -0.94 0.74
CA LEU A 157 15.88 0.17 0.24
C LEU A 157 14.54 -0.36 -0.27
N LEU A 158 13.51 -0.15 0.55
CA LEU A 158 12.15 -0.62 0.32
C LEU A 158 11.34 0.54 -0.25
N ASP A 159 10.78 0.35 -1.44
CA ASP A 159 9.83 1.31 -2.02
C ASP A 159 8.43 0.68 -2.10
N SER A 160 7.46 1.33 -1.47
CA SER A 160 6.02 1.02 -1.51
C SER A 160 5.73 -0.47 -1.33
N GLY A 161 6.21 -1.08 -0.24
CA GLY A 161 6.02 -2.51 0.03
C GLY A 161 6.84 -3.02 1.21
N GLY A 162 7.10 -4.33 1.23
CA GLY A 162 7.75 -5.04 2.33
C GLY A 162 6.78 -5.36 3.45
N PHE A 163 6.14 -6.53 3.47
CA PHE A 163 5.02 -6.76 4.40
C PHE A 163 5.49 -6.75 5.86
N SER A 164 4.85 -5.98 6.73
CA SER A 164 4.93 -6.20 8.18
C SER A 164 3.96 -7.32 8.60
N ASN A 165 2.73 -7.26 8.09
CA ASN A 165 1.67 -8.26 8.15
C ASN A 165 0.73 -8.09 6.94
N ALA A 166 0.75 -9.03 5.99
CA ALA A 166 -0.06 -9.01 4.77
C ALA A 166 -1.57 -9.21 5.04
N TYR A 167 -1.93 -9.77 6.21
CA TYR A 167 -3.31 -9.93 6.64
C TYR A 167 -3.94 -8.61 7.11
N GLU A 168 -3.12 -7.65 7.57
CA GLU A 168 -3.60 -6.35 8.05
C GLU A 168 -3.40 -5.21 7.04
N SER A 169 -2.58 -5.42 6.00
CA SER A 169 -2.32 -4.45 4.95
C SER A 169 -1.81 -5.12 3.67
N GLY A 170 -2.50 -4.87 2.56
CA GLY A 170 -2.02 -5.09 1.20
C GLY A 170 -2.51 -6.38 0.53
N ILE A 171 -3.00 -7.36 1.29
CA ILE A 171 -3.78 -8.53 0.80
C ILE A 171 -5.14 -8.57 1.48
N ARG A 172 -5.15 -8.39 2.81
CA ARG A 172 -6.36 -8.16 3.60
C ARG A 172 -6.20 -6.90 4.45
N GLN A 173 -7.33 -6.37 4.88
CA GLN A 173 -7.41 -5.32 5.88
C GLN A 173 -8.64 -5.55 6.73
N GLY A 174 -8.49 -5.52 8.06
CA GLY A 174 -9.62 -5.69 8.96
C GLY A 174 -10.35 -7.03 8.82
N GLY A 175 -9.70 -8.05 8.26
CA GLY A 175 -10.29 -9.33 7.90
C GLY A 175 -10.93 -9.39 6.51
N ALA A 176 -11.26 -8.25 5.90
CA ALA A 176 -11.79 -8.20 4.53
C ALA A 176 -10.68 -8.37 3.48
N PHE A 177 -11.00 -8.96 2.33
CA PHE A 177 -10.04 -9.27 1.27
C PHE A 177 -9.95 -8.14 0.26
N GLU A 178 -8.73 -7.69 -0.08
CA GLU A 178 -8.51 -6.62 -1.06
C GLU A 178 -8.61 -7.15 -2.50
N LEU A 179 -9.68 -6.82 -3.23
CA LEU A 179 -9.94 -7.42 -4.55
C LEU A 179 -8.97 -6.95 -5.65
N LYS A 180 -8.10 -5.97 -5.39
CA LYS A 180 -6.97 -5.68 -6.28
C LYS A 180 -6.05 -6.89 -6.53
N GLN A 181 -6.12 -7.95 -5.69
CA GLN A 181 -5.41 -9.20 -5.97
C GLN A 181 -5.89 -9.83 -7.29
N ALA A 182 -7.18 -9.75 -7.61
CA ALA A 182 -7.77 -10.33 -8.80
C ALA A 182 -7.37 -9.61 -10.09
N THR A 183 -7.39 -8.27 -10.09
CA THR A 183 -6.92 -7.47 -11.23
C THR A 183 -5.41 -7.63 -11.45
N TRP A 184 -4.62 -7.76 -10.36
CA TRP A 184 -3.22 -8.13 -10.47
C TRP A 184 -3.04 -9.53 -11.07
N ALA A 185 -3.79 -10.51 -10.58
CA ALA A 185 -3.72 -11.90 -11.05
C ALA A 185 -4.03 -11.99 -12.54
N HIS A 186 -5.10 -11.34 -12.99
CA HIS A 186 -5.52 -11.36 -14.40
C HIS A 186 -4.47 -10.77 -15.32
N ARG A 187 -3.96 -9.58 -14.99
CA ARG A 187 -2.88 -8.94 -15.76
C ARG A 187 -1.64 -9.82 -15.85
N HIS A 188 -1.24 -10.44 -14.75
CA HIS A 188 -0.02 -11.25 -14.72
C HIS A 188 -0.19 -12.65 -15.30
N ALA A 189 -1.40 -13.20 -15.30
CA ALA A 189 -1.75 -14.41 -16.06
C ALA A 189 -1.58 -14.19 -17.57
N ILE A 190 -2.03 -13.04 -18.10
CA ILE A 190 -1.81 -12.67 -19.51
C ILE A 190 -0.32 -12.62 -19.83
N ILE A 191 0.47 -11.95 -18.98
CA ILE A 191 1.92 -11.84 -19.15
C ILE A 191 2.58 -13.23 -19.06
N ALA A 192 2.13 -14.09 -18.14
CA ALA A 192 2.64 -15.46 -18.01
C ALA A 192 2.39 -16.28 -19.28
N ALA A 193 1.16 -16.26 -19.82
CA ALA A 193 0.81 -16.94 -21.06
C ALA A 193 1.63 -16.41 -22.25
N GLN A 194 1.77 -15.09 -22.37
CA GLN A 194 2.61 -14.46 -23.40
C GLN A 194 4.07 -14.92 -23.29
N THR A 195 4.61 -14.97 -22.08
CA THR A 195 6.01 -15.35 -21.83
C THR A 195 6.25 -16.83 -22.14
N ALA A 196 5.28 -17.69 -21.86
CA ALA A 196 5.32 -19.11 -22.19
C ALA A 196 5.08 -19.40 -23.69
N GLY A 197 4.70 -18.38 -24.49
CA GLY A 197 4.29 -18.57 -25.88
C GLY A 197 2.93 -19.26 -26.03
N ASP A 198 2.11 -19.32 -24.98
CA ASP A 198 0.76 -19.90 -25.02
C ASP A 198 -0.25 -18.88 -25.53
N VAL A 199 -0.31 -18.78 -26.85
CA VAL A 199 -1.22 -17.86 -27.56
C VAL A 199 -2.70 -18.15 -27.24
N ALA A 200 -3.06 -19.42 -27.01
CA ALA A 200 -4.43 -19.81 -26.75
C ALA A 200 -4.89 -19.38 -25.35
N ALA A 201 -4.07 -19.59 -24.32
CA ALA A 201 -4.35 -19.10 -22.97
C ALA A 201 -4.36 -17.57 -22.93
N GLN A 202 -3.40 -16.92 -23.60
CA GLN A 202 -3.35 -15.45 -23.69
C GLN A 202 -4.64 -14.87 -24.28
N ALA A 203 -5.09 -15.40 -25.43
CA ALA A 203 -6.31 -14.92 -26.09
C ALA A 203 -7.56 -15.13 -25.23
N LYS A 204 -7.66 -16.28 -24.53
CA LYS A 204 -8.76 -16.53 -23.59
C LYS A 204 -8.78 -15.50 -22.46
N LEU A 205 -7.65 -15.29 -21.80
CA LEU A 205 -7.52 -14.33 -20.69
C LEU A 205 -7.85 -12.89 -21.13
N GLN A 206 -7.41 -12.48 -22.33
CA GLN A 206 -7.66 -11.14 -22.88
C GLN A 206 -9.13 -10.90 -23.26
N ALA A 207 -9.88 -11.96 -23.57
CA ALA A 207 -11.28 -11.87 -23.96
C ALA A 207 -12.25 -11.75 -22.77
N GLU A 208 -11.78 -11.95 -21.53
CA GLU A 208 -12.63 -11.91 -20.34
C GLU A 208 -13.09 -10.48 -19.99
N ASP A 209 -14.35 -10.34 -19.60
CA ASP A 209 -14.92 -9.07 -19.10
C ASP A 209 -14.71 -8.99 -17.57
N LEU A 210 -13.70 -8.20 -17.15
CA LEU A 210 -13.43 -8.00 -15.73
C LEU A 210 -14.57 -7.28 -15.01
N ALA A 211 -15.31 -6.39 -15.67
CA ALA A 211 -16.42 -5.69 -15.04
C ALA A 211 -17.62 -6.64 -14.83
N ALA A 212 -17.87 -7.57 -15.77
CA ALA A 212 -18.82 -8.67 -15.52
C ALA A 212 -18.36 -9.55 -14.36
N TRP A 213 -17.08 -9.94 -14.32
CA TRP A 213 -16.55 -10.73 -13.22
C TRP A 213 -16.78 -10.07 -11.86
N PHE A 214 -16.47 -8.79 -11.71
CA PHE A 214 -16.71 -8.04 -10.47
C PHE A 214 -18.19 -7.71 -10.22
N ARG A 215 -19.12 -7.88 -11.17
CA ARG A 215 -20.56 -7.79 -10.88
C ARG A 215 -21.08 -9.09 -10.27
N ASP A 216 -20.53 -10.22 -10.69
CA ASP A 216 -21.03 -11.55 -10.36
C ASP A 216 -20.26 -12.18 -9.18
N MET A 217 -20.52 -11.71 -7.96
CA MET A 217 -19.94 -12.25 -6.73
C MET A 217 -20.88 -13.27 -6.04
N PRO A 218 -20.34 -14.28 -5.32
CA PRO A 218 -18.93 -14.60 -5.18
C PRO A 218 -18.41 -15.44 -6.36
N TRP A 219 -17.12 -15.32 -6.66
CA TRP A 219 -16.49 -16.10 -7.73
C TRP A 219 -16.29 -17.56 -7.36
N ARG A 220 -16.18 -18.44 -8.35
CA ARG A 220 -15.92 -19.87 -8.16
C ARG A 220 -14.70 -20.33 -8.97
N PRO A 221 -13.82 -21.17 -8.40
CA PRO A 221 -12.74 -21.80 -9.15
C PRO A 221 -13.26 -22.54 -10.39
N GLY A 222 -12.54 -22.46 -11.51
CA GLY A 222 -12.93 -23.03 -12.80
C GLY A 222 -13.95 -22.19 -13.59
N HIS A 223 -14.57 -21.19 -12.95
CA HIS A 223 -15.52 -20.26 -13.56
C HIS A 223 -15.03 -18.82 -13.56
N SER A 224 -13.81 -18.56 -13.08
CA SER A 224 -13.22 -17.22 -13.10
C SER A 224 -12.59 -16.92 -14.47
N PRO A 225 -12.31 -15.64 -14.77
CA PRO A 225 -11.41 -15.20 -15.83
C PRO A 225 -10.02 -15.85 -15.77
N LEU A 226 -9.58 -16.34 -14.62
CA LEU A 226 -8.26 -16.95 -14.43
C LEU A 226 -8.21 -18.43 -14.76
N ARG A 227 -9.32 -19.09 -15.12
CA ARG A 227 -9.37 -20.55 -15.41
C ARG A 227 -8.37 -21.04 -16.46
N ALA A 228 -7.93 -20.14 -17.36
CA ALA A 228 -6.89 -20.43 -18.35
C ALA A 228 -5.45 -20.32 -17.79
N SER A 229 -5.29 -20.01 -16.51
CA SER A 229 -4.02 -19.88 -15.80
C SER A 229 -4.16 -20.45 -14.37
N PRO A 230 -4.13 -21.79 -14.22
CA PRO A 230 -4.45 -22.47 -12.96
C PRO A 230 -3.66 -22.00 -11.75
N ASP A 231 -2.35 -21.72 -11.89
CA ASP A 231 -1.52 -21.21 -10.79
C ASP A 231 -2.05 -19.87 -10.25
N TYR A 232 -2.48 -18.97 -11.15
CA TYR A 232 -3.01 -17.65 -10.79
C TYR A 232 -4.40 -17.72 -10.16
N GLU A 233 -5.25 -18.61 -10.68
CA GLU A 233 -6.55 -18.89 -10.08
C GLU A 233 -6.37 -19.48 -8.68
N ALA A 234 -5.51 -20.50 -8.54
CA ALA A 234 -5.30 -21.23 -7.30
C ALA A 234 -4.85 -20.31 -6.17
N TYR A 235 -3.80 -19.50 -6.34
CA TYR A 235 -3.33 -18.66 -5.23
C TYR A 235 -4.33 -17.54 -4.89
N LEU A 236 -5.07 -17.01 -5.88
CA LEU A 236 -6.08 -15.96 -5.63
C LEU A 236 -7.17 -16.51 -4.70
N PHE A 237 -7.72 -17.67 -5.04
CA PHE A 237 -8.75 -18.31 -4.24
C PHE A 237 -8.20 -18.85 -2.91
N GLU A 238 -6.97 -19.34 -2.85
CA GLU A 238 -6.31 -19.69 -1.58
C GLU A 238 -6.28 -18.46 -0.65
N GLN A 239 -5.76 -17.32 -1.12
CA GLN A 239 -5.70 -16.09 -0.32
C GLN A 239 -7.09 -15.58 0.10
N TRP A 240 -8.08 -15.68 -0.78
CA TRP A 240 -9.43 -15.20 -0.51
C TRP A 240 -10.21 -16.12 0.44
N HIS A 241 -10.01 -17.44 0.37
CA HIS A 241 -10.69 -18.37 1.28
C HIS A 241 -10.00 -18.53 2.64
N HIS A 242 -8.71 -18.18 2.75
CA HIS A 242 -8.00 -18.13 4.04
C HIS A 242 -8.41 -16.89 4.85
N GLY A 243 -9.64 -16.90 5.36
CA GLY A 243 -10.22 -15.80 6.14
C GLY A 243 -9.63 -15.62 7.52
N LEU A 244 -9.32 -16.73 8.20
CA LEU A 244 -8.65 -16.71 9.51
C LEU A 244 -7.16 -16.43 9.39
N PHE A 245 -6.59 -15.76 10.38
CA PHE A 245 -5.15 -15.59 10.55
C PHE A 245 -4.48 -16.86 11.09
N ASP A 246 -4.46 -17.87 10.22
CA ASP A 246 -3.90 -19.21 10.45
C ASP A 246 -2.42 -19.31 9.99
N ASP A 247 -1.94 -20.55 9.86
CA ASP A 247 -0.56 -20.84 9.46
C ASP A 247 -0.21 -20.38 8.04
N TYR A 248 -1.21 -20.18 7.16
CA TYR A 248 -0.97 -19.61 5.83
C TYR A 248 -0.39 -18.20 5.96
N TRP A 249 -1.00 -17.35 6.79
CA TRP A 249 -0.57 -15.96 6.97
C TRP A 249 0.69 -15.82 7.82
N ARG A 250 0.97 -16.79 8.69
CA ARG A 250 2.17 -16.78 9.57
C ARG A 250 3.49 -17.08 8.85
N ARG A 251 3.44 -17.39 7.56
CA ARG A 251 4.64 -17.67 6.75
C ARG A 251 5.58 -16.46 6.69
N ALA A 252 6.89 -16.75 6.72
CA ALA A 252 7.91 -15.74 6.50
C ALA A 252 7.75 -15.13 5.10
N GLY A 253 7.58 -13.81 5.03
CA GLY A 253 7.28 -13.08 3.79
C GLY A 253 5.85 -12.52 3.74
N LEU A 254 4.89 -13.14 4.44
CA LEU A 254 3.55 -12.59 4.66
C LEU A 254 3.46 -11.91 6.03
N TYR A 255 4.11 -12.46 7.06
CA TYR A 255 4.12 -11.90 8.40
C TYR A 255 5.54 -11.72 8.95
N THR A 256 6.17 -10.60 8.60
CA THR A 256 7.57 -10.28 8.94
C THR A 256 7.73 -9.82 10.39
N LYS A 257 6.71 -9.20 10.99
CA LYS A 257 6.81 -8.56 12.32
C LYS A 257 7.42 -9.45 13.42
N PRO A 258 7.05 -10.74 13.57
CA PRO A 258 7.70 -11.62 14.57
C PRO A 258 9.18 -11.94 14.25
N HIS A 259 9.60 -11.74 13.01
CA HIS A 259 10.93 -12.09 12.51
C HIS A 259 11.90 -10.91 12.46
N TYR A 260 11.54 -9.72 12.92
CA TYR A 260 12.47 -8.57 13.00
C TYR A 260 13.75 -8.86 13.81
N HIS A 261 13.76 -9.90 14.65
CA HIS A 261 14.97 -10.32 15.34
C HIS A 261 16.02 -11.00 14.44
N ARG A 262 15.61 -11.47 13.26
CA ARG A 262 16.49 -12.08 12.25
C ARG A 262 17.01 -11.05 11.24
N PHE A 263 16.40 -9.87 11.20
CA PHE A 263 16.90 -8.77 10.38
C PHE A 263 18.28 -8.35 10.89
N PRO A 264 19.26 -8.15 9.99
CA PRO A 264 20.54 -7.59 10.39
C PRO A 264 20.37 -6.12 10.83
N LYS A 265 21.24 -5.67 11.74
CA LYS A 265 21.26 -4.28 12.21
C LYS A 265 22.00 -3.38 11.23
N VAL A 266 21.43 -3.23 10.04
CA VAL A 266 21.99 -2.47 8.93
C VAL A 266 21.09 -1.28 8.57
N PRO A 267 21.57 -0.28 7.80
CA PRO A 267 20.73 0.80 7.34
C PRO A 267 19.57 0.31 6.46
N ILE A 268 18.35 0.77 6.78
CA ILE A 268 17.12 0.45 6.05
C ILE A 268 16.41 1.76 5.69
N CYS A 269 16.17 2.02 4.42
CA CYS A 269 15.34 3.13 3.95
C CYS A 269 13.99 2.59 3.46
N ILE A 270 12.89 3.15 3.96
CA ILE A 270 11.53 2.80 3.59
C ILE A 270 10.87 4.03 2.96
N LEU A 271 10.46 3.93 1.71
CA LEU A 271 9.72 4.96 0.98
C LEU A 271 8.30 4.45 0.71
N CYS A 272 7.28 5.28 0.90
CA CYS A 272 5.89 4.93 0.59
C CYS A 272 5.03 6.19 0.39
N GLY A 273 3.79 6.01 -0.06
CA GLY A 273 2.82 7.07 -0.28
C GLY A 273 1.63 6.98 0.70
N TRP A 274 0.96 8.09 0.98
CA TRP A 274 -0.27 8.10 1.78
C TRP A 274 -1.43 7.40 1.07
N TYR A 275 -1.45 7.42 -0.26
CA TYR A 275 -2.42 6.72 -1.10
C TYR A 275 -1.88 5.38 -1.62
N ASP A 276 -0.94 4.78 -0.88
CA ASP A 276 -0.39 3.46 -1.18
C ASP A 276 -0.93 2.39 -0.20
N PRO A 277 -1.33 1.19 -0.67
CA PRO A 277 -1.88 0.13 0.19
C PRO A 277 -0.89 -0.42 1.23
N TYR A 278 0.39 -0.05 1.14
CA TYR A 278 1.43 -0.49 2.06
C TYR A 278 1.86 0.62 3.05
N ALA A 279 1.12 1.73 3.15
CA ALA A 279 1.41 2.82 4.09
C ALA A 279 1.47 2.34 5.54
N LYS A 280 0.48 1.56 5.98
CA LYS A 280 0.46 0.93 7.30
C LYS A 280 1.69 0.05 7.52
N THR A 281 1.94 -0.86 6.57
CA THR A 281 3.07 -1.78 6.64
C THR A 281 4.43 -1.06 6.72
N SER A 282 4.59 0.03 5.97
CA SER A 282 5.82 0.83 5.94
C SER A 282 6.10 1.46 7.31
N ILE A 283 5.05 1.98 7.94
CA ILE A 283 5.13 2.53 9.30
C ILE A 283 5.37 1.44 10.34
N ASP A 284 4.67 0.30 10.26
CA ASP A 284 4.86 -0.81 11.20
C ASP A 284 6.29 -1.38 11.13
N ASN A 285 6.87 -1.50 9.93
CA ASN A 285 8.27 -1.85 9.75
C ASN A 285 9.22 -0.82 10.34
N PHE A 286 8.98 0.48 10.08
CA PHE A 286 9.80 1.55 10.66
C PHE A 286 9.80 1.46 12.19
N LEU A 287 8.63 1.39 12.82
CA LEU A 287 8.48 1.32 14.26
C LEU A 287 9.15 0.07 14.85
N GLY A 288 8.89 -1.09 14.24
CA GLY A 288 9.40 -2.37 14.73
C GLY A 288 10.91 -2.54 14.59
N LEU A 289 11.51 -2.03 13.52
CA LEU A 289 12.95 -2.13 13.27
C LEU A 289 13.74 -1.05 14.01
N SER A 290 13.29 0.21 13.96
CA SER A 290 13.95 1.31 14.71
C SER A 290 13.89 1.09 16.22
N GLY A 291 12.79 0.55 16.75
CA GLY A 291 12.66 0.20 18.17
C GLY A 291 13.65 -0.87 18.65
N ARG A 292 14.31 -1.58 17.74
CA ARG A 292 15.39 -2.55 18.03
C ARG A 292 16.80 -1.95 17.89
N GLY A 293 16.88 -0.64 17.60
CA GLY A 293 18.12 0.07 17.33
C GLY A 293 18.67 -0.15 15.92
N THR A 294 17.87 -0.67 14.98
CA THR A 294 18.27 -0.73 13.56
C THR A 294 18.22 0.70 12.98
N PRO A 295 19.23 1.16 12.23
CA PRO A 295 19.19 2.46 11.57
C PRO A 295 18.14 2.49 10.46
N THR A 296 16.90 2.87 10.80
CA THR A 296 15.76 2.84 9.89
C THR A 296 15.28 4.25 9.58
N TYR A 297 15.03 4.51 8.29
CA TYR A 297 14.57 5.79 7.77
C TYR A 297 13.23 5.61 7.04
N LEU A 298 12.33 6.57 7.17
CA LEU A 298 11.00 6.56 6.59
C LEU A 298 10.77 7.84 5.77
N VAL A 299 10.35 7.68 4.52
CA VAL A 299 9.91 8.76 3.62
C VAL A 299 8.47 8.52 3.19
N MET A 300 7.56 9.41 3.56
CA MET A 300 6.14 9.32 3.20
C MET A 300 5.70 10.53 2.39
N GLY A 301 5.33 10.34 1.13
CA GLY A 301 4.79 11.41 0.27
C GLY A 301 3.28 11.25 -0.02
N PRO A 302 2.63 12.20 -0.70
CA PRO A 302 1.20 12.13 -1.03
C PRO A 302 0.94 11.29 -2.29
N TRP A 303 1.74 10.26 -2.52
CA TRP A 303 1.78 9.53 -3.78
C TRP A 303 0.85 8.32 -3.77
N THR A 304 0.44 7.92 -4.98
CA THR A 304 0.02 6.55 -5.25
C THR A 304 1.23 5.65 -5.43
N HIS A 305 0.97 4.36 -5.61
CA HIS A 305 1.98 3.30 -5.62
C HIS A 305 3.13 3.50 -6.61
N GLY A 306 4.34 3.75 -6.09
CA GLY A 306 5.56 4.00 -6.86
C GLY A 306 5.54 5.31 -7.67
N ALA A 307 4.61 6.22 -7.39
CA ALA A 307 4.40 7.47 -8.13
C ALA A 307 5.14 8.68 -7.52
N ARG A 308 6.28 8.44 -6.88
CA ARG A 308 7.05 9.45 -6.13
C ARG A 308 7.56 10.65 -6.95
N SER A 309 7.55 10.52 -8.26
CA SER A 309 7.92 11.56 -9.23
C SER A 309 6.72 12.31 -9.83
N LEU A 310 5.52 12.12 -9.29
CA LEU A 310 4.31 12.84 -9.68
C LEU A 310 3.83 13.78 -8.58
N SER A 311 3.32 14.96 -8.96
CA SER A 311 2.79 15.95 -8.03
C SER A 311 1.38 15.64 -7.55
N TYR A 312 0.70 14.67 -8.16
CA TYR A 312 -0.72 14.44 -7.96
C TYR A 312 -1.04 12.98 -7.61
N ALA A 313 -2.19 12.78 -6.99
CA ALA A 313 -2.84 11.48 -6.82
C ALA A 313 -4.31 11.62 -7.17
N GLY A 314 -4.79 10.90 -8.19
CA GLY A 314 -6.14 11.06 -8.72
C GLY A 314 -6.39 12.49 -9.21
N GLU A 315 -7.39 13.14 -8.63
CA GLU A 315 -7.90 14.45 -9.03
C GLU A 315 -7.24 15.62 -8.28
N VAL A 316 -6.29 15.32 -7.40
CA VAL A 316 -5.70 16.31 -6.50
C VAL A 316 -4.21 16.44 -6.77
N ASP A 317 -3.78 17.67 -6.99
CA ASP A 317 -2.38 18.07 -7.14
C ASP A 317 -1.86 18.62 -5.79
N PHE A 318 -0.73 18.10 -5.35
CA PHE A 318 -0.03 18.47 -4.12
C PHE A 318 1.13 19.44 -4.38
N GLY A 319 1.28 19.90 -5.63
CA GLY A 319 2.30 20.82 -6.09
C GLY A 319 3.65 20.16 -6.38
N THR A 320 4.54 20.88 -7.06
CA THR A 320 5.89 20.41 -7.35
C THR A 320 6.74 20.17 -6.09
N ALA A 321 6.34 20.76 -4.96
CA ALA A 321 6.93 20.49 -3.65
C ALA A 321 6.70 19.05 -3.18
N ALA A 322 5.66 18.36 -3.66
CA ALA A 322 5.35 16.97 -3.31
C ALA A 322 6.25 15.94 -4.00
N LEU A 323 6.96 16.33 -5.05
CA LEU A 323 7.85 15.44 -5.78
C LEU A 323 9.00 14.97 -4.88
N PHE A 324 9.39 13.71 -4.98
CA PHE A 324 10.65 13.25 -4.41
C PHE A 324 11.83 13.97 -5.08
N ASP A 325 11.79 14.03 -6.41
CA ASP A 325 12.80 14.69 -7.24
C ASP A 325 12.80 16.20 -7.00
N GLY A 326 13.99 16.77 -6.78
CA GLY A 326 14.21 18.18 -6.47
C GLY A 326 13.93 18.59 -5.02
N ASN A 327 13.17 17.83 -4.24
CA ASN A 327 12.82 18.20 -2.85
C ASN A 327 13.47 17.31 -1.78
N ILE A 328 13.50 15.98 -1.99
CA ILE A 328 14.17 15.04 -1.08
C ILE A 328 15.60 14.76 -1.56
N ALA A 329 15.74 14.50 -2.85
CA ALA A 329 17.02 14.33 -3.53
C ALA A 329 16.95 14.97 -4.93
N ALA A 330 18.07 15.01 -5.65
CA ALA A 330 18.06 15.52 -7.03
C ALA A 330 17.10 14.73 -7.91
N ASP A 331 17.20 13.40 -7.85
CA ASP A 331 16.24 12.45 -8.39
C ASP A 331 16.34 11.10 -7.66
N TYR A 332 15.45 10.16 -7.96
CA TYR A 332 15.46 8.84 -7.33
C TYR A 332 16.71 7.99 -7.64
N HIS A 333 17.29 8.11 -8.83
CA HIS A 333 18.45 7.29 -9.23
C HIS A 333 19.70 7.70 -8.45
N SER A 334 19.97 9.00 -8.42
CA SER A 334 21.05 9.61 -7.64
C SER A 334 20.88 9.39 -6.14
N PHE A 335 19.64 9.42 -5.62
CA PHE A 335 19.37 9.07 -4.23
C PHE A 335 19.79 7.65 -3.89
N ARG A 336 19.37 6.67 -4.69
CA ARG A 336 19.75 5.27 -4.46
C ARG A 336 21.27 5.09 -4.52
N LEU A 337 21.94 5.72 -5.48
CA LEU A 337 23.41 5.66 -5.54
C LEU A 337 24.06 6.26 -4.28
N ALA A 338 23.62 7.44 -3.84
CA ALA A 338 24.14 8.08 -2.64
C ALA A 338 23.87 7.24 -1.38
N TRP A 339 22.72 6.58 -1.30
CA TRP A 339 22.38 5.65 -0.23
C TRP A 339 23.32 4.44 -0.20
N LEU A 340 23.53 3.82 -1.36
CA LEU A 340 24.43 2.67 -1.49
C LEU A 340 25.88 3.05 -1.17
N ASP A 341 26.35 4.18 -1.68
CA ASP A 341 27.71 4.67 -1.45
C ASP A 341 27.94 4.98 0.04
N HIS A 342 26.97 5.61 0.70
CA HIS A 342 27.04 5.87 2.14
C HIS A 342 27.07 4.56 2.94
N CYS A 343 26.18 3.61 2.65
CA CYS A 343 26.03 2.40 3.44
C CYS A 343 27.13 1.36 3.19
N LEU A 344 27.57 1.20 1.94
CA LEU A 344 28.49 0.13 1.54
C LEU A 344 29.93 0.63 1.32
N LYS A 345 30.16 1.91 1.01
CA LYS A 345 31.51 2.44 0.78
C LYS A 345 31.95 3.44 1.85
N GLY A 346 31.04 3.88 2.73
CA GLY A 346 31.32 4.93 3.71
C GLY A 346 31.56 6.30 3.05
N GLU A 347 31.06 6.48 1.82
CA GLU A 347 31.26 7.68 1.03
C GLU A 347 30.10 8.67 1.19
N GLY A 348 30.42 9.95 1.41
CA GLY A 348 29.42 11.00 1.48
C GLY A 348 28.58 11.01 2.75
N PRO A 349 27.77 12.06 2.96
CA PRO A 349 26.87 12.17 4.10
C PRO A 349 25.66 11.22 3.96
N PRO A 350 24.96 10.90 5.07
CA PRO A 350 23.66 10.24 5.00
C PRO A 350 22.71 10.98 4.05
N PRO A 351 22.08 10.31 3.06
CA PRO A 351 21.21 11.00 2.09
C PRO A 351 19.93 11.61 2.68
N LEU A 352 19.52 11.15 3.86
CA LEU A 352 18.34 11.65 4.56
C LEU A 352 18.78 12.37 5.85
N ALA A 353 18.28 13.59 6.03
CA ALA A 353 18.65 14.45 7.16
C ALA A 353 17.95 14.08 8.49
N ALA A 354 16.92 13.23 8.46
CA ALA A 354 16.17 12.80 9.63
C ALA A 354 15.63 11.38 9.46
N PRO A 355 15.42 10.62 10.56
CA PRO A 355 14.82 9.29 10.52
C PRO A 355 13.43 9.27 9.87
N VAL A 356 12.62 10.31 10.05
CA VAL A 356 11.31 10.42 9.41
C VAL A 356 11.24 11.71 8.61
N THR A 357 10.94 11.58 7.32
CA THR A 357 10.60 12.68 6.43
C THR A 357 9.23 12.41 5.84
N TYR A 358 8.28 13.33 6.02
CA TYR A 358 6.90 13.08 5.62
C TYR A 358 6.27 14.34 5.05
N PHE A 359 5.41 14.18 4.04
CA PHE A 359 4.71 15.28 3.42
C PHE A 359 3.41 15.56 4.17
N MET A 360 3.30 16.74 4.76
CA MET A 360 2.05 17.26 5.32
C MET A 360 1.22 17.82 4.17
N MET A 361 0.15 17.12 3.78
CA MET A 361 -0.77 17.57 2.74
C MET A 361 -1.53 18.82 3.22
N GLY A 362 -1.95 19.68 2.29
CA GLY A 362 -2.84 20.80 2.56
C GLY A 362 -2.16 22.17 2.56
N GLY A 363 -2.97 23.23 2.55
CA GLY A 363 -2.49 24.61 2.51
C GLY A 363 -2.29 25.22 1.11
N GLY A 364 -2.60 24.46 0.05
CA GLY A 364 -2.75 24.98 -1.30
C GLY A 364 -4.00 25.86 -1.48
N THR A 365 -4.17 26.40 -2.68
CA THR A 365 -5.21 27.40 -2.97
C THR A 365 -6.63 26.84 -3.02
N GLY A 366 -6.78 25.53 -3.25
CA GLY A 366 -8.07 24.87 -3.49
C GLY A 366 -8.66 25.12 -4.88
N ALA A 367 -7.99 25.89 -5.74
CA ALA A 367 -8.42 26.17 -7.11
C ALA A 367 -8.10 25.01 -8.06
N LYS A 368 -8.73 25.01 -9.24
CA LYS A 368 -8.35 24.12 -10.35
C LYS A 368 -7.01 24.56 -10.93
N THR A 369 -6.07 23.63 -10.98
CA THR A 369 -4.83 23.78 -11.72
C THR A 369 -5.09 23.81 -13.22
N LYS A 370 -4.07 24.17 -14.02
CA LYS A 370 -4.11 24.11 -15.48
C LYS A 370 -4.41 22.72 -16.05
N THR A 371 -4.19 21.67 -15.26
CA THR A 371 -4.48 20.27 -15.63
C THR A 371 -5.88 19.81 -15.22
N GLY A 372 -6.69 20.69 -14.62
CA GLY A 372 -8.04 20.38 -14.14
C GLY A 372 -8.10 19.74 -12.74
N ARG A 373 -6.95 19.43 -12.14
CA ARG A 373 -6.85 18.90 -10.77
C ARG A 373 -6.99 19.98 -9.71
N ARG A 374 -7.49 19.63 -8.52
CA ARG A 374 -7.57 20.55 -7.37
C ARG A 374 -6.19 20.78 -6.77
N ASP A 375 -5.78 22.04 -6.61
CA ASP A 375 -4.57 22.41 -5.88
C ASP A 375 -4.79 22.25 -4.36
N HIS A 376 -4.25 21.18 -3.79
CA HIS A 376 -4.28 20.92 -2.36
C HIS A 376 -2.98 21.33 -1.66
N GLY A 377 -1.85 21.30 -2.38
CA GLY A 377 -0.55 21.70 -1.86
C GLY A 377 -0.05 20.82 -0.70
N GLY A 378 0.95 21.35 0.00
CA GLY A 378 1.54 20.72 1.18
C GLY A 378 3.01 21.08 1.37
N THR A 379 3.64 20.50 2.39
CA THR A 379 5.05 20.74 2.67
C THR A 379 5.73 19.54 3.32
N TRP A 380 7.02 19.36 3.05
CA TRP A 380 7.84 18.34 3.71
C TRP A 380 8.15 18.73 5.16
N ARG A 381 7.97 17.79 6.07
CA ARG A 381 8.36 17.87 7.47
C ARG A 381 9.36 16.78 7.82
N ARG A 382 10.17 17.04 8.83
CA ARG A 382 11.19 16.12 9.35
C ARG A 382 10.93 15.86 10.83
N SER A 383 11.13 14.63 11.27
CA SER A 383 10.91 14.21 12.65
C SER A 383 11.91 13.12 13.04
N PRO A 384 12.34 13.05 14.32
CA PRO A 384 13.15 11.92 14.80
C PRO A 384 12.33 10.63 14.98
N CYS A 385 11.00 10.72 15.01
CA CYS A 385 10.11 9.59 15.29
C CYS A 385 8.79 9.68 14.53
N TRP A 386 8.07 8.56 14.49
CA TRP A 386 6.70 8.46 14.02
C TRP A 386 5.81 7.86 15.12
N PRO A 387 4.57 8.36 15.33
CA PRO A 387 4.08 9.65 14.87
C PRO A 387 5.01 10.81 15.31
N PRO A 388 4.94 11.99 14.68
CA PRO A 388 5.74 13.14 15.09
C PRO A 388 5.57 13.47 16.57
N ALA A 389 6.64 13.92 17.24
CA ALA A 389 6.68 14.10 18.69
C ALA A 389 5.70 15.15 19.24
N ASP A 390 5.11 15.99 18.38
CA ASP A 390 4.08 16.98 18.66
C ASP A 390 2.65 16.48 18.37
N ALA A 391 2.50 15.31 17.76
CA ALA A 391 1.21 14.66 17.56
C ALA A 391 0.64 14.19 18.91
N ARG A 392 -0.59 14.59 19.23
CA ARG A 392 -1.31 14.25 20.47
C ARG A 392 -2.68 13.68 20.12
N PRO A 393 -3.16 12.65 20.84
CA PRO A 393 -4.50 12.13 20.63
C PRO A 393 -5.54 13.20 20.99
N SER A 394 -6.43 13.49 20.05
CA SER A 394 -7.65 14.29 20.24
C SER A 394 -8.86 13.40 19.99
N VAL A 395 -9.89 13.55 20.82
CA VAL A 395 -11.11 12.75 20.73
C VAL A 395 -12.24 13.61 20.18
N LEU A 396 -12.94 13.09 19.17
CA LEU A 396 -14.14 13.68 18.61
C LEU A 396 -15.28 12.64 18.69
N TYR A 397 -16.36 12.99 19.35
CA TYR A 397 -17.54 12.16 19.51
C TYR A 397 -18.52 12.36 18.36
N LEU A 398 -19.11 11.26 17.92
CA LEU A 398 -20.13 11.24 16.88
C LEU A 398 -21.51 11.50 17.52
N HIS A 399 -22.34 12.31 16.89
CA HIS A 399 -23.68 12.67 17.38
C HIS A 399 -24.75 12.28 16.37
N ALA A 400 -25.94 11.91 16.84
CA ALA A 400 -27.04 11.41 15.99
C ALA A 400 -27.54 12.40 14.94
N ASP A 401 -27.23 13.69 15.09
CA ASP A 401 -27.51 14.76 14.13
C ASP A 401 -26.39 14.96 13.07
N GLY A 402 -25.43 14.04 13.00
CA GLY A 402 -24.31 14.08 12.05
C GLY A 402 -23.17 15.02 12.46
N ARG A 403 -23.18 15.57 13.68
CA ARG A 403 -22.06 16.37 14.19
C ARG A 403 -20.93 15.50 14.72
N LEU A 404 -19.72 16.04 14.60
CA LEU A 404 -18.49 15.52 15.19
C LEU A 404 -17.90 16.59 16.11
N THR A 405 -17.87 16.37 17.43
CA THR A 405 -17.48 17.41 18.40
C THR A 405 -16.58 16.87 19.53
N PRO A 406 -15.81 17.71 20.23
CA PRO A 406 -15.00 17.26 21.37
C PRO A 406 -15.79 16.79 22.60
N GLN A 407 -17.08 17.10 22.67
CA GLN A 407 -17.95 16.75 23.80
C GLN A 407 -18.86 15.57 23.44
N ALA A 408 -18.94 14.58 24.33
CA ALA A 408 -19.88 13.47 24.17
C ALA A 408 -21.33 13.95 24.34
N SER A 409 -22.27 13.21 23.75
CA SER A 409 -23.70 13.42 23.97
C SER A 409 -24.07 13.15 25.43
N ASP A 410 -25.03 13.91 25.97
CA ASP A 410 -25.66 13.68 27.27
C ASP A 410 -27.00 12.92 27.18
N ALA A 411 -27.46 12.64 25.95
CA ALA A 411 -28.70 11.93 25.69
C ALA A 411 -28.72 10.55 26.36
N GLU A 412 -29.88 10.19 26.91
CA GLU A 412 -30.13 8.86 27.48
C GLU A 412 -29.98 7.76 26.42
N GLU A 413 -30.50 8.02 25.23
CA GLU A 413 -30.50 7.10 24.10
C GLU A 413 -30.41 7.88 22.79
N ALA A 414 -29.48 7.48 21.93
CA ALA A 414 -29.23 8.09 20.65
C ALA A 414 -28.48 7.07 19.78
N PHE A 415 -28.92 6.89 18.54
CA PHE A 415 -28.25 6.08 17.55
C PHE A 415 -28.51 6.64 16.14
N ALA A 416 -27.65 6.27 15.19
CA ALA A 416 -27.88 6.43 13.76
C ALA A 416 -28.07 5.04 13.14
N ALA A 417 -29.09 4.88 12.30
CA ALA A 417 -29.38 3.62 11.61
C ALA A 417 -28.94 3.69 10.15
N PHE A 418 -28.47 2.57 9.61
CA PHE A 418 -28.11 2.41 8.20
C PHE A 418 -28.31 0.96 7.79
N ILE A 419 -28.47 0.73 6.49
CA ILE A 419 -28.57 -0.63 5.93
C ILE A 419 -27.25 -1.02 5.28
N SER A 420 -26.94 -2.32 5.30
CA SER A 420 -25.90 -2.90 4.44
C SER A 420 -26.57 -3.91 3.52
N ASP A 421 -26.65 -3.59 2.23
CA ASP A 421 -27.19 -4.47 1.21
C ASP A 421 -26.04 -5.01 0.34
N PRO A 422 -25.74 -6.33 0.40
CA PRO A 422 -24.70 -6.95 -0.43
C PRO A 422 -24.92 -6.77 -1.95
N ASP A 423 -26.17 -6.58 -2.40
CA ASP A 423 -26.48 -6.38 -3.83
C ASP A 423 -26.30 -4.92 -4.28
N HIS A 424 -26.22 -3.98 -3.33
CA HIS A 424 -26.07 -2.54 -3.58
C HIS A 424 -24.94 -1.94 -2.73
N PRO A 425 -23.70 -2.47 -2.81
CA PRO A 425 -22.62 -2.02 -1.93
C PRO A 425 -22.20 -0.58 -2.24
N VAL A 426 -21.65 0.10 -1.23
CA VAL A 426 -21.13 1.46 -1.37
C VAL A 426 -19.88 1.45 -2.26
N PRO A 427 -19.83 2.27 -3.32
CA PRO A 427 -18.73 2.25 -4.27
C PRO A 427 -17.43 2.81 -3.69
N THR A 428 -16.33 2.23 -4.15
CA THR A 428 -14.97 2.71 -3.90
C THR A 428 -14.70 3.92 -4.78
N ILE A 429 -14.29 5.01 -4.16
CA ILE A 429 -13.91 6.26 -4.83
C ILE A 429 -12.54 6.65 -4.29
N GLY A 430 -11.49 6.26 -5.02
CA GLY A 430 -10.11 6.50 -4.61
C GLY A 430 -9.66 5.67 -3.41
N GLY A 431 -8.62 6.16 -2.74
CA GLY A 431 -8.03 5.56 -1.55
C GLY A 431 -6.68 4.93 -1.82
N ALA A 432 -6.21 4.13 -0.86
CA ALA A 432 -4.89 3.52 -0.93
C ALA A 432 -4.93 2.21 -1.72
N ILE A 433 -5.00 2.32 -3.05
CA ILE A 433 -5.20 1.20 -3.97
C ILE A 433 -4.06 1.14 -4.98
N THR A 434 -3.60 -0.07 -5.30
CA THR A 434 -2.67 -0.32 -6.41
C THR A 434 -3.17 -1.46 -7.27
N SER A 435 -2.76 -1.51 -8.54
CA SER A 435 -3.12 -2.58 -9.46
C SER A 435 -4.63 -2.82 -9.61
N GLY A 436 -5.48 -1.86 -9.26
CA GLY A 436 -6.94 -1.99 -9.33
C GLY A 436 -7.56 -1.75 -10.70
N LEU A 437 -6.81 -1.14 -11.63
CA LEU A 437 -7.31 -0.85 -12.98
C LEU A 437 -7.62 -2.14 -13.75
N PRO A 438 -8.67 -2.15 -14.59
CA PRO A 438 -9.57 -1.03 -14.91
C PRO A 438 -10.75 -0.85 -13.94
N ILE A 439 -10.84 -1.67 -12.88
CA ILE A 439 -12.03 -1.75 -12.02
C ILE A 439 -12.07 -0.66 -10.94
N MET A 440 -10.92 -0.36 -10.35
CA MET A 440 -10.80 0.61 -9.26
C MET A 440 -9.49 1.38 -9.36
N GLU A 441 -9.53 2.66 -8.97
CA GLU A 441 -8.40 3.57 -9.05
C GLU A 441 -8.02 4.09 -7.66
N GLY A 442 -6.72 4.20 -7.40
CA GLY A 442 -6.17 4.73 -6.16
C GLY A 442 -5.85 6.22 -6.26
N GLY A 443 -5.84 6.91 -5.12
CA GLY A 443 -5.52 8.33 -5.03
C GLY A 443 -6.58 9.16 -4.29
N ALA A 444 -6.45 10.48 -4.40
CA ALA A 444 -7.36 11.46 -3.83
C ALA A 444 -8.42 11.86 -4.85
N PHE A 445 -9.68 11.72 -4.48
CA PHE A 445 -10.82 11.98 -5.34
C PHE A 445 -11.91 12.69 -4.55
N ASP A 446 -12.68 13.51 -5.27
CA ASP A 446 -13.93 14.01 -4.73
C ASP A 446 -14.91 12.85 -4.52
N GLN A 447 -15.48 12.73 -3.32
CA GLN A 447 -16.39 11.66 -2.94
C GLN A 447 -17.79 11.88 -3.53
N THR A 448 -17.88 11.78 -4.86
CA THR A 448 -19.06 12.03 -5.69
C THR A 448 -19.29 10.85 -6.64
N GLU A 449 -20.52 10.33 -6.67
CA GLU A 449 -20.89 9.15 -7.47
C GLU A 449 -20.87 9.47 -8.98
N ARG A 450 -19.80 9.04 -9.65
CA ARG A 450 -19.60 9.23 -11.10
C ARG A 450 -19.44 7.90 -11.78
N ALA A 451 -19.94 7.80 -13.02
CA ALA A 451 -19.96 6.57 -13.82
C ALA A 451 -18.57 5.95 -14.08
N GLN A 452 -17.49 6.70 -13.86
CA GLN A 452 -16.12 6.17 -13.96
C GLN A 452 -15.76 5.19 -12.81
N PHE A 453 -16.45 5.28 -11.68
CA PHE A 453 -16.20 4.41 -10.54
C PHE A 453 -17.11 3.20 -10.61
N PHE A 454 -16.52 2.01 -10.54
CA PHE A 454 -17.26 0.76 -10.56
C PHE A 454 -18.26 0.69 -9.40
N GLY A 455 -19.51 0.36 -9.72
CA GLY A 455 -20.62 0.26 -8.76
C GLY A 455 -21.28 1.60 -8.38
N ALA A 456 -20.77 2.74 -8.84
CA ALA A 456 -21.43 4.02 -8.64
C ALA A 456 -22.65 4.19 -9.58
N ASP A 457 -23.68 4.87 -9.10
CA ASP A 457 -24.93 5.11 -9.83
C ASP A 457 -24.79 6.18 -10.95
N GLY A 458 -23.67 6.91 -10.95
CA GLY A 458 -23.38 7.97 -11.92
C GLY A 458 -24.25 9.22 -11.77
N SER A 459 -24.97 9.37 -10.65
CA SER A 459 -25.91 10.46 -10.40
C SER A 459 -25.25 11.83 -10.22
N GLY A 460 -23.94 11.87 -9.98
CA GLY A 460 -23.21 13.09 -9.65
C GLY A 460 -23.50 13.61 -8.24
N ARG A 461 -24.19 12.84 -7.41
CA ARG A 461 -24.48 13.21 -6.02
C ARG A 461 -23.27 12.88 -5.11
N PRO A 462 -23.09 13.62 -4.01
CA PRO A 462 -22.11 13.26 -3.00
C PRO A 462 -22.38 11.84 -2.47
N LEU A 463 -21.33 11.06 -2.24
CA LEU A 463 -21.44 9.70 -1.67
C LEU A 463 -22.16 9.71 -0.31
N ALA A 464 -21.97 10.78 0.46
CA ALA A 464 -22.65 11.04 1.73
C ALA A 464 -24.18 11.22 1.62
N ALA A 465 -24.72 11.36 0.40
CA ALA A 465 -26.16 11.46 0.17
C ALA A 465 -26.83 10.08 0.05
N ARG A 466 -26.05 8.98 -0.01
CA ARG A 466 -26.61 7.63 0.00
C ARG A 466 -27.22 7.32 1.38
N PRO A 467 -28.35 6.59 1.44
CA PRO A 467 -28.99 6.24 2.71
C PRO A 467 -28.24 5.17 3.53
N ASP A 468 -27.30 4.46 2.92
CA ASP A 468 -26.43 3.44 3.53
C ASP A 468 -25.05 3.99 3.97
N VAL A 469 -24.85 5.31 3.89
CA VAL A 469 -23.64 6.02 4.34
C VAL A 469 -23.99 6.98 5.47
N LEU A 470 -23.43 6.76 6.66
CA LEU A 470 -23.51 7.70 7.77
C LEU A 470 -22.34 8.68 7.72
N SER A 471 -22.61 9.97 7.68
CA SER A 471 -21.59 11.03 7.66
C SER A 471 -21.61 11.86 8.94
N PHE A 472 -20.45 11.96 9.60
CA PHE A 472 -20.26 12.80 10.79
C PHE A 472 -19.16 13.82 10.53
N GLN A 473 -19.43 15.10 10.76
CA GLN A 473 -18.47 16.16 10.47
C GLN A 473 -18.44 17.28 11.50
N THR A 474 -17.29 17.92 11.61
CA THR A 474 -17.14 19.12 12.44
C THR A 474 -17.96 20.29 11.86
N PRO A 475 -18.27 21.32 12.66
CA PRO A 475 -18.48 22.67 12.12
C PRO A 475 -17.31 23.08 11.21
N PRO A 476 -17.47 24.10 10.34
CA PRO A 476 -16.31 24.70 9.67
C PRO A 476 -15.28 25.06 10.74
N LEU A 477 -14.04 24.64 10.54
CA LEU A 477 -12.99 24.84 11.53
C LEU A 477 -12.68 26.34 11.65
N ASP A 478 -12.69 26.86 12.88
CA ASP A 478 -12.42 28.28 13.15
C ASP A 478 -10.93 28.64 12.98
N ALA A 479 -10.05 27.64 13.01
CA ALA A 479 -8.62 27.73 12.78
C ALA A 479 -8.12 26.51 11.99
N ASP A 480 -6.91 26.61 11.45
CA ASP A 480 -6.27 25.46 10.81
C ASP A 480 -6.11 24.29 11.81
N PHE A 481 -6.33 23.06 11.36
CA PHE A 481 -6.19 21.85 12.16
C PHE A 481 -5.30 20.85 11.42
N ALA A 482 -4.23 20.38 12.06
CA ALA A 482 -3.32 19.41 11.45
C ALA A 482 -3.41 18.06 12.17
N LEU A 483 -3.20 16.98 11.43
CA LEU A 483 -2.98 15.64 11.99
C LEU A 483 -1.83 14.94 11.27
N ALA A 484 -1.14 14.05 11.98
CA ALA A 484 -0.19 13.10 11.38
C ALA A 484 -0.08 11.83 12.23
N GLY A 485 -0.43 10.68 11.66
CA GLY A 485 -0.39 9.39 12.35
C GLY A 485 -1.52 8.46 11.92
N THR A 486 -1.63 7.34 12.63
CA THR A 486 -2.75 6.39 12.52
C THR A 486 -3.98 6.96 13.23
N LEU A 487 -5.15 6.81 12.62
CA LEU A 487 -6.42 7.20 13.22
C LEU A 487 -7.18 5.95 13.68
N THR A 488 -8.02 6.12 14.71
CA THR A 488 -8.78 5.01 15.26
C THR A 488 -10.20 5.44 15.58
N ALA A 489 -11.18 4.68 15.12
CA ALA A 489 -12.57 4.85 15.53
C ALA A 489 -12.93 3.77 16.56
N LYS A 490 -13.47 4.20 17.71
CA LYS A 490 -14.08 3.32 18.71
C LYS A 490 -15.59 3.46 18.60
N LEU A 491 -16.26 2.42 18.13
CA LEU A 491 -17.67 2.48 17.72
C LEU A 491 -18.49 1.47 18.53
N TRP A 492 -19.72 1.84 18.86
CA TRP A 492 -20.71 0.94 19.47
C TRP A 492 -21.72 0.55 18.41
N VAL A 493 -21.70 -0.71 17.97
CA VAL A 493 -22.44 -1.18 16.80
C VAL A 493 -23.36 -2.34 17.19
N GLY A 494 -24.58 -2.34 16.67
CA GLY A 494 -25.50 -3.48 16.69
C GLY A 494 -26.03 -3.78 15.29
N SER A 495 -26.44 -5.03 15.07
CA SER A 495 -27.03 -5.51 13.82
C SER A 495 -28.05 -6.62 14.11
N ASP A 496 -29.00 -6.82 13.19
CA ASP A 496 -29.86 -8.00 13.15
C ASP A 496 -29.16 -9.22 12.53
N CYS A 497 -28.01 -9.02 11.88
CA CYS A 497 -27.24 -10.04 11.19
C CYS A 497 -26.09 -10.60 12.05
N PRO A 498 -25.68 -11.87 11.82
CA PRO A 498 -24.58 -12.51 12.56
C PRO A 498 -23.19 -11.97 12.21
N ASP A 499 -23.04 -11.31 11.07
CA ASP A 499 -21.78 -10.68 10.65
C ASP A 499 -22.09 -9.48 9.76
N ILE A 500 -21.23 -8.47 9.77
CA ILE A 500 -21.27 -7.30 8.88
C ILE A 500 -19.84 -6.75 8.74
N ASP A 501 -19.62 -5.90 7.74
CA ASP A 501 -18.43 -5.06 7.68
C ASP A 501 -18.76 -3.64 8.18
N ILE A 502 -17.77 -2.96 8.76
CA ILE A 502 -17.81 -1.52 9.04
C ILE A 502 -16.62 -0.88 8.33
N ALA A 503 -16.89 -0.18 7.24
CA ALA A 503 -15.93 0.58 6.46
C ALA A 503 -15.98 2.06 6.85
N LEU A 504 -14.81 2.69 6.92
CA LEU A 504 -14.60 4.09 7.29
C LEU A 504 -13.83 4.82 6.20
N LYS A 505 -14.19 6.08 5.93
CA LYS A 505 -13.39 7.02 5.16
C LYS A 505 -13.19 8.31 5.95
N LEU A 506 -11.93 8.73 6.12
CA LEU A 506 -11.57 10.06 6.60
C LEU A 506 -11.53 11.03 5.41
N ILE A 507 -12.19 12.18 5.55
CA ILE A 507 -12.41 13.12 4.47
C ILE A 507 -12.11 14.56 4.92
N ASP A 508 -11.41 15.30 4.07
CA ASP A 508 -11.26 16.75 4.14
C ASP A 508 -12.31 17.42 3.25
N VAL A 509 -13.29 18.09 3.86
CA VAL A 509 -14.35 18.80 3.14
C VAL A 509 -13.98 20.26 3.03
N ALA A 510 -13.54 20.65 1.82
CA ALA A 510 -13.28 22.03 1.46
C ALA A 510 -14.61 22.77 1.18
N PRO A 511 -14.71 24.05 1.54
CA PRO A 511 -15.89 24.87 1.23
C PRO A 511 -16.03 25.11 -0.27
N ALA A 512 -17.22 25.55 -0.69
CA ALA A 512 -17.51 25.95 -2.05
C ALA A 512 -16.56 27.07 -2.53
N THR A 513 -16.14 26.97 -3.79
CA THR A 513 -15.35 27.98 -4.50
C THR A 513 -15.92 28.20 -5.90
N ALA A 514 -15.37 29.17 -6.65
CA ALA A 514 -15.77 29.36 -8.04
C ALA A 514 -15.50 28.13 -8.93
N ASP A 515 -14.42 27.39 -8.64
CA ASP A 515 -14.05 26.18 -9.38
C ASP A 515 -14.82 24.93 -8.93
N TYR A 516 -15.26 24.92 -7.67
CA TYR A 516 -15.95 23.82 -7.01
C TYR A 516 -17.18 24.37 -6.24
N PRO A 517 -18.28 24.68 -6.95
CA PRO A 517 -19.44 25.35 -6.35
C PRO A 517 -20.15 24.53 -5.27
N ASP A 518 -20.02 23.20 -5.30
CA ASP A 518 -20.57 22.29 -4.29
C ASP A 518 -19.57 21.98 -3.15
N GLY A 519 -18.39 22.61 -3.18
CA GLY A 519 -17.24 22.23 -2.35
C GLY A 519 -16.48 21.04 -2.92
N PHE A 520 -15.57 20.47 -2.12
CA PHE A 520 -14.78 19.30 -2.52
C PHE A 520 -14.54 18.40 -1.30
N ALA A 521 -15.01 17.16 -1.37
CA ALA A 521 -14.87 16.18 -0.30
C ALA A 521 -13.75 15.20 -0.63
N MET A 522 -12.52 15.52 -0.23
CA MET A 522 -11.33 14.73 -0.56
C MET A 522 -11.13 13.57 0.43
N ASN A 523 -11.08 12.33 -0.05
CA ASN A 523 -10.65 11.21 0.80
C ASN A 523 -9.17 11.32 1.19
N LEU A 524 -8.88 11.07 2.46
CA LEU A 524 -7.54 11.09 3.04
C LEU A 524 -7.03 9.72 3.46
N SER A 525 -7.90 8.92 4.08
CA SER A 525 -7.59 7.61 4.62
C SER A 525 -8.86 6.77 4.72
N HIS A 526 -8.69 5.47 4.93
CA HIS A 526 -9.80 4.54 5.12
C HIS A 526 -9.41 3.44 6.12
N GLY A 527 -10.43 2.76 6.63
CA GLY A 527 -10.34 1.58 7.49
C GLY A 527 -11.51 0.66 7.22
N ILE A 528 -11.37 -0.62 7.53
CA ILE A 528 -12.48 -1.58 7.52
C ILE A 528 -12.28 -2.57 8.65
N LEU A 529 -13.38 -3.11 9.17
CA LEU A 529 -13.38 -4.26 10.07
C LEU A 529 -14.56 -5.17 9.71
N ARG A 530 -14.27 -6.45 9.48
CA ARG A 530 -15.27 -7.51 9.39
C ARG A 530 -15.56 -8.07 10.79
N LEU A 531 -16.80 -7.97 11.25
CA LEU A 531 -17.14 -8.08 12.67
C LEU A 531 -17.00 -9.49 13.24
N ARG A 532 -16.98 -10.54 12.41
CA ARG A 532 -16.62 -11.89 12.86
C ARG A 532 -15.21 -11.96 13.46
N TYR A 533 -14.32 -11.03 13.14
CA TYR A 533 -12.96 -10.95 13.69
C TYR A 533 -12.77 -9.87 14.77
N ARG A 534 -13.86 -9.30 15.31
CA ARG A 534 -13.79 -8.21 16.31
C ARG A 534 -13.07 -8.60 17.63
N LYS A 535 -12.83 -9.89 17.87
CA LYS A 535 -12.11 -10.41 19.05
C LYS A 535 -10.76 -11.07 18.70
N GLY A 536 -10.18 -10.68 17.56
CA GLY A 536 -8.96 -11.25 17.01
C GLY A 536 -9.20 -11.94 15.68
N TRP A 537 -8.11 -12.15 14.94
CA TRP A 537 -8.12 -12.69 13.59
C TRP A 537 -8.02 -14.22 13.53
N ASP A 538 -7.71 -14.87 14.65
CA ASP A 538 -7.46 -16.31 14.77
C ASP A 538 -8.71 -17.16 14.99
N ARG A 539 -9.88 -16.52 15.15
CA ARG A 539 -11.17 -17.18 15.29
C ARG A 539 -12.30 -16.28 14.83
N GLU A 540 -13.41 -16.90 14.44
CA GLU A 540 -14.67 -16.21 14.17
C GLU A 540 -15.50 -16.11 15.46
N VAL A 541 -16.13 -14.97 15.67
CA VAL A 541 -17.14 -14.76 16.70
C VAL A 541 -18.34 -14.09 16.05
N PHE A 542 -19.52 -14.71 16.04
CA PHE A 542 -20.68 -14.09 15.41
C PHE A 542 -21.38 -13.09 16.33
N MET A 543 -22.05 -12.12 15.72
CA MET A 543 -22.97 -11.21 16.39
C MET A 543 -24.26 -11.97 16.77
N GLN A 544 -24.97 -11.41 17.72
CA GLN A 544 -26.30 -11.85 18.14
C GLN A 544 -27.23 -10.69 17.79
N PRO A 545 -28.43 -10.96 17.26
CA PRO A 545 -29.41 -9.91 16.98
C PRO A 545 -29.61 -9.00 18.19
N ASP A 546 -29.66 -7.69 17.94
CA ASP A 546 -29.87 -6.62 18.92
C ASP A 546 -28.77 -6.43 20.00
N ALA A 547 -27.78 -7.32 20.07
CA ALA A 547 -26.63 -7.13 20.94
C ALA A 547 -25.73 -6.00 20.42
N ILE A 548 -25.11 -5.28 21.35
CA ILE A 548 -24.28 -4.10 21.06
C ILE A 548 -22.83 -4.41 21.39
N TYR A 549 -21.94 -4.09 20.46
CA TYR A 549 -20.51 -4.38 20.56
C TYR A 549 -19.71 -3.09 20.48
N GLU A 550 -18.78 -2.89 21.42
CA GLU A 550 -17.69 -1.93 21.23
C GLU A 550 -16.66 -2.56 20.29
N ILE A 551 -16.40 -1.89 19.18
CA ILE A 551 -15.39 -2.28 18.18
C ILE A 551 -14.36 -1.18 18.01
N THR A 552 -13.18 -1.55 17.52
CA THR A 552 -12.11 -0.62 17.17
C THR A 552 -11.75 -0.82 15.71
N VAL A 553 -11.86 0.22 14.90
CA VAL A 553 -11.46 0.21 13.49
C VAL A 553 -10.27 1.15 13.33
N GLU A 554 -9.14 0.59 12.91
CA GLU A 554 -7.93 1.34 12.57
C GLU A 554 -8.02 1.81 11.12
N MET A 555 -7.73 3.10 10.89
CA MET A 555 -7.57 3.65 9.55
C MET A 555 -6.10 3.80 9.22
N PHE A 556 -5.77 3.72 7.93
CA PHE A 556 -4.40 3.89 7.47
C PHE A 556 -3.81 5.23 7.90
N PRO A 557 -2.50 5.27 8.16
CA PRO A 557 -1.83 6.49 8.57
C PRO A 557 -1.83 7.55 7.47
N THR A 558 -1.98 8.81 7.84
CA THR A 558 -1.92 9.95 6.91
C THR A 558 -1.40 11.20 7.62
N ALA A 559 -1.12 12.27 6.86
CA ALA A 559 -0.75 13.58 7.39
C ALA A 559 -1.41 14.70 6.56
N ASN A 560 -2.30 15.48 7.18
CA ASN A 560 -3.08 16.52 6.51
C ASN A 560 -3.27 17.76 7.37
N LEU A 561 -3.23 18.93 6.72
CA LEU A 561 -3.63 20.23 7.24
C LEU A 561 -5.01 20.59 6.69
N PHE A 562 -6.02 20.53 7.54
CA PHE A 562 -7.36 21.07 7.28
C PHE A 562 -7.29 22.58 7.48
N LYS A 563 -7.56 23.34 6.41
CA LYS A 563 -7.55 24.81 6.49
C LYS A 563 -8.77 25.32 7.25
N ARG A 564 -8.64 26.48 7.89
CA ARG A 564 -9.78 27.23 8.43
C ARG A 564 -10.94 27.26 7.40
N GLY A 565 -12.15 26.96 7.86
CA GLY A 565 -13.35 26.85 7.02
C GLY A 565 -13.59 25.46 6.41
N HIS A 566 -12.57 24.59 6.34
CA HIS A 566 -12.77 23.18 6.01
C HIS A 566 -13.48 22.44 7.15
N ARG A 567 -13.88 21.20 6.90
CA ARG A 567 -14.42 20.29 7.92
C ARG A 567 -13.66 18.98 7.88
N LEU A 568 -13.44 18.42 9.07
CA LEU A 568 -13.07 17.02 9.19
C LEU A 568 -14.36 16.19 9.15
N ARG A 569 -14.46 15.25 8.22
CA ARG A 569 -15.59 14.33 8.08
C ARG A 569 -15.12 12.88 8.17
N ILE A 570 -15.96 12.05 8.78
CA ILE A 570 -15.86 10.59 8.71
C ILE A 570 -17.16 10.04 8.11
N ASP A 571 -17.02 9.24 7.05
CA ASP A 571 -18.12 8.49 6.46
C ASP A 571 -18.01 7.02 6.93
N ILE A 572 -19.15 6.42 7.30
CA ILE A 572 -19.26 5.05 7.82
C ILE A 572 -20.29 4.30 6.97
N ALA A 573 -19.91 3.12 6.47
CA ALA A 573 -20.75 2.29 5.62
C ALA A 573 -20.56 0.80 5.91
N GLY A 574 -21.49 -0.02 5.42
CA GLY A 574 -21.40 -1.49 5.48
C GLY A 574 -20.45 -2.10 4.46
N SER A 575 -19.89 -1.31 3.54
CA SER A 575 -19.02 -1.78 2.45
C SER A 575 -18.16 -0.64 1.89
N ASN A 576 -17.13 -1.02 1.12
CA ASN A 576 -16.34 -0.12 0.27
C ASN A 576 -15.86 -0.96 -0.93
N TYR A 577 -16.79 -1.22 -1.84
CA TYR A 577 -16.64 -2.17 -2.95
C TYR A 577 -16.27 -1.44 -4.25
N PRO A 578 -15.33 -1.91 -5.07
CA PRO A 578 -14.63 -3.19 -4.99
C PRO A 578 -13.24 -3.12 -4.34
N HIS A 579 -12.92 -2.13 -3.50
CA HIS A 579 -11.65 -2.19 -2.75
C HIS A 579 -11.58 -3.47 -1.91
N PHE A 580 -12.64 -3.75 -1.16
CA PHE A 580 -12.79 -4.97 -0.37
C PHE A 580 -13.87 -5.88 -0.93
N ASP A 581 -13.80 -7.17 -0.60
CA ASP A 581 -14.85 -8.15 -0.93
C ASP A 581 -16.16 -7.88 -0.17
N ILE A 582 -17.25 -8.43 -0.70
CA ILE A 582 -18.59 -8.24 -0.14
C ILE A 582 -18.78 -9.20 1.05
N ASN A 583 -19.16 -8.65 2.19
CA ASN A 583 -19.71 -9.44 3.29
C ASN A 583 -21.18 -9.82 2.96
N PRO A 584 -21.54 -11.11 2.95
CA PRO A 584 -22.93 -11.53 2.68
C PRO A 584 -23.89 -11.21 3.84
N ASN A 585 -23.37 -10.74 4.97
CA ASN A 585 -24.03 -10.53 6.25
C ASN A 585 -24.65 -11.79 6.90
N SER A 586 -24.70 -12.93 6.20
CA SER A 586 -25.30 -14.19 6.66
C SER A 586 -24.43 -15.00 7.61
N GLY A 587 -23.16 -14.61 7.79
CA GLY A 587 -22.15 -15.38 8.51
C GLY A 587 -21.57 -16.55 7.72
N GLU A 588 -21.99 -16.76 6.46
CA GLU A 588 -21.35 -17.73 5.57
C GLU A 588 -19.86 -17.39 5.33
N PRO A 589 -19.02 -18.37 4.95
CA PRO A 589 -17.61 -18.15 4.68
C PRO A 589 -17.34 -17.12 3.57
N GLU A 590 -16.23 -16.43 3.72
CA GLU A 590 -15.76 -15.43 2.75
C GLU A 590 -15.46 -16.09 1.41
N GLY A 591 -15.88 -15.44 0.32
CA GLY A 591 -15.76 -15.99 -1.04
C GLY A 591 -16.57 -17.25 -1.33
N ASN A 592 -17.29 -17.81 -0.35
CA ASN A 592 -18.08 -19.03 -0.51
C ASN A 592 -19.42 -18.93 0.23
N TRP A 593 -20.25 -17.99 -0.20
CA TRP A 593 -21.59 -17.75 0.31
C TRP A 593 -22.64 -17.90 -0.80
N SER A 594 -23.88 -18.12 -0.40
CA SER A 594 -25.01 -18.34 -1.32
C SER A 594 -26.26 -17.56 -0.93
N ARG A 595 -26.29 -16.99 0.27
CA ARG A 595 -27.46 -16.34 0.85
C ARG A 595 -27.07 -14.96 1.40
N PRO A 596 -26.84 -13.95 0.55
CA PRO A 596 -26.69 -12.59 1.03
C PRO A 596 -27.99 -12.14 1.73
N VAL A 597 -27.85 -11.37 2.80
CA VAL A 597 -28.98 -10.79 3.53
C VAL A 597 -28.75 -9.30 3.76
N VAL A 598 -29.81 -8.50 3.69
CA VAL A 598 -29.75 -7.08 4.04
C VAL A 598 -29.66 -6.94 5.56
N ALA A 599 -28.61 -6.27 6.03
CA ALA A 599 -28.40 -6.03 7.46
C ALA A 599 -28.95 -4.66 7.88
N HIS A 600 -29.68 -4.61 9.00
CA HIS A 600 -30.16 -3.39 9.62
C HIS A 600 -29.26 -3.04 10.80
N ASN A 601 -28.43 -2.02 10.61
CA ASN A 601 -27.36 -1.69 11.53
C ASN A 601 -27.69 -0.44 12.34
N ARG A 602 -27.20 -0.40 13.57
CA ARG A 602 -27.26 0.78 14.45
C ARG A 602 -25.88 1.13 14.97
N LEU A 603 -25.51 2.40 14.83
CA LEU A 603 -24.38 3.02 15.51
C LEU A 603 -24.88 3.80 16.72
N TRP A 604 -24.48 3.40 17.93
CA TRP A 604 -24.91 4.02 19.17
C TRP A 604 -24.04 5.23 19.53
N LEU A 605 -24.70 6.29 20.02
CA LEU A 605 -24.16 7.65 20.14
C LEU A 605 -24.59 8.34 21.46
N ASP A 606 -25.19 7.59 22.38
CA ASP A 606 -25.62 8.09 23.69
C ASP A 606 -24.47 8.18 24.70
N ARG A 607 -24.77 8.75 25.87
CA ARG A 607 -23.78 8.96 26.92
C ARG A 607 -23.14 7.68 27.49
N ARG A 608 -23.81 6.53 27.39
CA ARG A 608 -23.28 5.23 27.86
C ARG A 608 -22.47 4.53 26.77
N ARG A 609 -22.77 4.83 25.50
CA ARG A 609 -22.15 4.25 24.31
C ARG A 609 -21.59 5.34 23.38
N PRO A 610 -20.59 6.13 23.84
CA PRO A 610 -20.10 7.26 23.08
C PRO A 610 -19.12 6.80 21.98
N SER A 611 -19.66 6.52 20.79
CA SER A 611 -18.83 6.29 19.60
C SER A 611 -18.00 7.53 19.28
N ARG A 612 -16.71 7.31 18.97
CA ARG A 612 -15.72 8.39 18.89
C ARG A 612 -14.60 8.09 17.91
N LEU A 613 -14.11 9.14 17.27
CA LEU A 613 -12.90 9.18 16.48
C LEU A 613 -11.74 9.70 17.35
N ILE A 614 -10.60 9.02 17.28
CA ILE A 614 -9.35 9.41 17.93
C ILE A 614 -8.37 9.78 16.82
N VAL A 615 -7.94 11.04 16.81
CA VAL A 615 -7.05 11.61 15.78
C VAL A 615 -5.71 12.05 16.38
N PRO A 616 -4.58 11.81 15.70
CA PRO A 616 -3.26 12.28 16.12
C PRO A 616 -3.07 13.75 15.71
N SER A 617 -3.71 14.66 16.45
CA SER A 617 -3.70 16.10 16.20
C SER A 617 -2.33 16.73 16.45
N ILE A 618 -1.93 17.65 15.60
CA ILE A 618 -0.74 18.50 15.77
C ILE A 618 -1.22 19.92 16.05
N LYS A 619 -0.64 20.56 17.07
CA LYS A 619 -0.93 21.97 17.36
C LYS A 619 -0.47 22.85 16.20
N THR A 620 -1.40 23.59 15.63
CA THR A 620 -1.16 24.66 14.67
C THR A 620 -1.01 25.97 15.44
N GLY A 621 0.23 26.41 15.66
CA GLY A 621 0.53 27.70 16.30
C GLY A 621 1.42 28.54 15.37
N PRO A 622 1.48 29.87 15.54
CA PRO A 622 2.51 30.65 14.86
C PRO A 622 3.86 30.19 15.40
N SER A 623 4.67 29.58 14.54
CA SER A 623 6.08 29.28 14.80
C SER A 623 6.88 30.56 15.03
#